data_AF-A0A420YU17-F1
#
_entry.id   AF-A0A420YU17-F1
#
_cell.length_a   1.000
_cell.length_b   1.000
_cell.length_c   1.000
_cell.angle_alpha   90.00
_cell.angle_beta   90.00
_cell.angle_gamma   90.00
#
_symmetry.space_group_name_H-M   'P 1'
#
loop_
_entity.id
_entity.type
_entity.pdbx_description
1 polymer ?
#
loop_
_entity_poly.entity_id
_entity_poly.type
_entity_poly.pdbx_seq_one_letter_code
_entity_poly.pdbx_strand_id
1 'polypeptide(L)'
;TSVDMLRMAESLNAKVVIPVHYDIWANFQADPKEITEIWKFKKDRLEYKFKPFIWQVGGKYTYPTDKDKLEFNFYRGFDDVFSVENDVPFPSFL
;
A
#
# COMPACT_ATOMS: atom_id res chain seq x y z
N THR A 1 -15.35 0.51 -10.82
CA THR A 1 -15.58 0.40 -9.36
C THR A 1 -14.50 -0.49 -8.73
N SER A 2 -14.42 -0.62 -7.40
CA SER A 2 -13.45 -1.48 -6.69
C SER A 2 -13.44 -2.93 -7.19
N VAL A 3 -14.62 -3.49 -7.46
CA VAL A 3 -14.79 -4.85 -7.99
C VAL A 3 -14.21 -4.96 -9.40
N ASP A 4 -14.40 -3.94 -10.24
CA ASP A 4 -13.88 -3.95 -11.60
C ASP A 4 -12.35 -3.86 -11.65
N MET A 5 -11.71 -3.22 -10.66
CA MET A 5 -10.25 -3.23 -10.52
C MET A 5 -9.71 -4.67 -10.37
N LEU A 6 -10.40 -5.51 -9.61
CA LEU A 6 -10.02 -6.92 -9.44
C LEU A 6 -10.29 -7.73 -10.70
N ARG A 7 -11.43 -7.51 -11.37
CA ARG A 7 -11.76 -8.16 -12.65
C ARG A 7 -10.77 -7.77 -13.75
N MET A 8 -10.34 -6.51 -13.78
CA MET A 8 -9.33 -6.01 -14.70
C MET A 8 -7.99 -6.70 -14.44
N ALA A 9 -7.55 -6.80 -13.18
CA ALA A 9 -6.30 -7.46 -12.83
C ALA A 9 -6.28 -8.95 -13.21
N GLU A 10 -7.39 -9.65 -12.97
CA GLU A 10 -7.61 -11.02 -13.42
C GLU A 10 -7.55 -11.14 -14.94
N SER A 11 -8.30 -10.29 -15.66
CA SER A 11 -8.40 -10.32 -17.13
C SER A 11 -7.06 -10.01 -17.82
N LEU A 12 -6.25 -9.14 -17.22
CA LEU A 12 -4.91 -8.81 -17.72
C LEU A 12 -3.83 -9.83 -17.31
N ASN A 13 -4.18 -10.84 -16.51
CA ASN A 13 -3.23 -11.79 -15.91
C ASN A 13 -2.05 -11.08 -15.22
N ALA A 14 -2.35 -9.93 -14.60
CA ALA A 14 -1.35 -9.11 -13.92
C ALA A 14 -0.74 -9.85 -12.73
N LYS A 15 0.40 -9.37 -12.24
CA LYS A 15 0.99 -9.86 -10.98
C LYS A 15 0.72 -8.92 -9.82
N VAL A 16 0.58 -7.63 -10.11
CA VAL A 16 0.25 -6.58 -9.14
C VAL A 16 -0.77 -5.64 -9.78
N VAL A 17 -1.74 -5.18 -9.00
CA VAL A 17 -2.69 -4.15 -9.40
C VAL A 17 -2.56 -2.94 -8.48
N ILE A 18 -2.34 -1.77 -9.06
CA ILE A 18 -2.12 -0.51 -8.33
C ILE A 18 -3.24 0.45 -8.73
N PRO A 19 -4.18 0.80 -7.83
CA PRO A 19 -5.15 1.86 -8.09
C PRO A 19 -4.42 3.22 -8.09
N VAL A 20 -4.76 4.07 -9.05
CA VAL A 20 -4.28 5.46 -9.17
C VAL A 20 -5.47 6.36 -9.53
N HIS A 21 -5.27 7.68 -9.55
CA HIS A 21 -6.30 8.67 -9.90
C HIS A 21 -7.45 8.78 -8.88
N TYR A 22 -7.41 8.03 -7.78
CA TYR A 22 -8.34 8.16 -6.66
C TYR A 22 -7.98 9.34 -5.72
N ASP A 23 -6.82 9.96 -5.94
CA ASP A 23 -6.17 10.92 -5.03
C ASP A 23 -6.46 12.39 -5.34
N ILE A 24 -6.79 12.72 -6.59
CA ILE A 24 -6.64 14.10 -7.09
C ILE A 24 -7.88 14.98 -6.96
N TRP A 25 -9.08 14.40 -6.81
CA TRP A 25 -10.35 15.14 -6.86
C TRP A 25 -11.15 14.99 -5.57
N ALA A 26 -11.45 16.11 -4.92
CA ALA A 26 -12.23 16.12 -3.67
C ALA A 26 -13.64 15.51 -3.82
N ASN A 27 -14.29 15.73 -4.97
CA ASN A 27 -15.61 15.16 -5.28
C ASN A 27 -15.58 13.68 -5.70
N PHE A 28 -14.39 13.07 -5.78
CA PHE A 28 -14.18 11.64 -6.03
C PHE A 28 -13.42 10.99 -4.87
N GLN A 29 -13.50 11.55 -3.66
CA GLN A 29 -12.88 10.95 -2.48
C GLN A 29 -13.31 9.48 -2.35
N ALA A 30 -12.34 8.57 -2.35
CA ALA A 30 -12.55 7.13 -2.32
C ALA A 30 -11.67 6.45 -1.27
N ASP A 31 -12.09 5.26 -0.83
CA ASP A 31 -11.29 4.41 0.06
C ASP A 31 -10.69 3.22 -0.73
N PRO A 32 -9.37 3.25 -1.06
CA PRO A 32 -8.73 2.14 -1.77
C PRO A 32 -8.67 0.83 -0.95
N LYS A 33 -8.91 0.85 0.38
CA LYS A 33 -8.95 -0.38 1.19
C LYS A 33 -10.06 -1.32 0.77
N GLU A 34 -11.13 -0.80 0.14
CA GLU A 34 -12.19 -1.61 -0.43
C GLU A 34 -11.64 -2.69 -1.40
N ILE A 35 -10.64 -2.33 -2.22
CA ILE A 35 -10.00 -3.26 -3.17
C ILE A 35 -9.31 -4.40 -2.42
N THR A 36 -8.58 -4.09 -1.34
CA THR A 36 -7.85 -5.07 -0.52
C THR A 36 -8.82 -6.02 0.19
N GLU A 37 -9.91 -5.51 0.77
CA GLU A 37 -10.88 -6.34 1.48
C GLU A 37 -11.67 -7.26 0.54
N ILE A 38 -12.12 -6.76 -0.62
CA ILE A 38 -12.78 -7.60 -1.62
C ILE A 38 -11.81 -8.63 -2.21
N TRP A 39 -10.54 -8.24 -2.41
CA TRP A 39 -9.50 -9.18 -2.84
C TRP A 39 -9.31 -10.31 -1.82
N LYS A 40 -9.17 -10.00 -0.52
CA LYS A 40 -9.08 -11.01 0.55
C LYS A 40 -10.26 -11.96 0.52
N PHE A 41 -11.47 -11.43 0.35
CA PHE A 41 -12.70 -12.22 0.29
C PHE A 41 -12.78 -13.16 -0.93
N LYS A 42 -12.22 -12.77 -2.08
CA LYS A 42 -12.35 -13.51 -3.34
C LYS A 42 -11.16 -14.36 -3.75
N LYS A 43 -9.94 -14.01 -3.33
CA LYS A 43 -8.68 -14.55 -3.87
C LYS A 43 -8.58 -16.07 -3.82
N ASP A 44 -9.08 -16.69 -2.75
CA ASP A 44 -8.94 -18.13 -2.56
C ASP A 44 -9.98 -18.89 -3.39
N ARG A 45 -11.22 -18.38 -3.45
CA ARG A 45 -12.29 -18.98 -4.26
C ARG A 45 -12.07 -18.84 -5.75
N LEU A 46 -11.51 -17.71 -6.19
CA LEU A 46 -11.27 -17.41 -7.61
C LEU A 46 -9.81 -17.65 -8.03
N GLU A 47 -8.99 -18.14 -7.11
CA GLU A 47 -7.55 -18.37 -7.31
C GLU A 47 -6.78 -17.19 -7.92
N TYR A 48 -7.06 -15.96 -7.48
CA TYR A 48 -6.38 -14.78 -8.01
C TYR A 48 -4.86 -14.90 -7.90
N LYS A 49 -4.16 -14.67 -9.02
CA LYS A 49 -2.69 -14.74 -9.13
C LYS A 49 -2.00 -13.37 -9.06
N PHE A 50 -2.73 -12.34 -8.63
CA PHE A 50 -2.24 -10.97 -8.46
C PHE A 50 -2.45 -10.47 -7.03
N LYS A 51 -1.69 -9.45 -6.63
CA LYS A 51 -1.85 -8.74 -5.35
C LYS A 51 -2.19 -7.27 -5.57
N PRO A 52 -3.12 -6.67 -4.80
CA PRO A 52 -3.31 -5.23 -4.80
C PRO A 52 -2.16 -4.55 -4.06
N PHE A 53 -1.76 -3.35 -4.50
CA PHE A 53 -0.82 -2.50 -3.80
C PHE A 53 -1.38 -1.08 -3.70
N ILE A 54 -1.70 -0.64 -2.49
CA ILE A 54 -2.18 0.72 -2.21
C ILE A 54 -0.98 1.65 -2.10
N TRP A 55 -0.92 2.64 -2.99
CA TRP A 55 0.21 3.57 -3.08
C TRP A 55 -0.11 4.93 -2.45
N GLN A 56 0.85 5.85 -2.50
CA GLN A 56 0.65 7.26 -2.12
C GLN A 56 1.41 8.15 -3.10
N VAL A 57 0.88 9.35 -3.35
CA VAL A 57 1.47 10.33 -4.29
C VAL A 57 2.89 10.67 -3.86
N GLY A 58 3.85 10.57 -4.79
CA GLY A 58 5.28 10.79 -4.51
C GLY A 58 6.01 9.58 -3.91
N GLY A 59 5.32 8.47 -3.64
CA GLY A 59 5.94 7.22 -3.20
C GLY A 59 6.76 6.55 -4.31
N LYS A 60 7.67 5.64 -3.92
CA LYS A 60 8.45 4.80 -4.84
C LYS A 60 7.90 3.37 -4.85
N TYR A 61 7.91 2.74 -6.02
CA TYR A 61 7.64 1.33 -6.20
C TYR A 61 8.67 0.70 -7.14
N THR A 62 9.29 -0.40 -6.74
CA THR A 62 10.36 -1.07 -7.49
C THR A 62 9.96 -2.51 -7.78
N TYR A 63 9.73 -2.86 -9.04
CA TYR A 63 9.44 -4.24 -9.44
C TYR A 63 10.74 -4.97 -9.84
N PRO A 64 10.94 -6.25 -9.46
CA PRO A 64 10.05 -7.14 -8.70
C PRO A 64 10.19 -7.04 -7.18
N THR A 65 11.08 -6.19 -6.66
CA THR A 65 11.41 -6.09 -5.23
C THR A 65 10.20 -5.89 -4.32
N ASP A 66 9.25 -5.05 -4.74
CA ASP A 66 8.07 -4.66 -3.95
C ASP A 66 6.80 -5.44 -4.32
N LYS A 67 6.90 -6.49 -5.17
CA LYS A 67 5.73 -7.21 -5.73
C LYS A 67 4.78 -7.81 -4.70
N ASP A 68 5.29 -8.12 -3.51
CA ASP A 68 4.54 -8.78 -2.45
C ASP A 68 4.04 -7.82 -1.36
N LYS A 69 4.40 -6.54 -1.44
CA LYS A 69 3.88 -5.49 -0.55
C LYS A 69 2.43 -5.20 -0.91
N LEU A 70 1.61 -4.91 0.10
CA LEU A 70 0.19 -4.55 -0.07
C LEU A 70 -0.07 -3.05 0.11
N GLU A 71 0.77 -2.37 0.89
CA GLU A 71 0.61 -0.95 1.21
C GLU A 71 1.98 -0.27 1.20
N PHE A 72 2.00 0.94 0.67
CA PHE A 72 3.13 1.85 0.78
C PHE A 72 3.10 2.60 2.11
N ASN A 73 4.28 2.84 2.67
CA ASN A 73 4.48 3.85 3.69
C ASN A 73 5.72 4.67 3.36
N PHE A 74 5.68 5.97 3.60
CA PHE A 74 6.85 6.82 3.43
C PHE A 74 7.98 6.39 4.37
N TYR A 75 9.22 6.68 3.95
CA TYR A 75 10.36 6.59 4.83
C TYR A 75 10.10 7.43 6.09
N ARG A 76 10.28 6.83 7.27
CA ARG A 76 9.89 7.43 8.55
C ARG A 76 10.98 8.27 9.19
N GLY A 77 12.20 8.29 8.64
CA GLY A 77 13.35 8.90 9.30
C GLY A 77 13.94 8.01 10.38
N PHE A 78 14.78 8.63 11.23
CA PHE A 78 15.32 8.06 12.46
C PHE A 78 16.31 6.90 12.29
N ASP A 79 16.99 6.80 11.15
CA ASP A 79 17.98 5.74 10.92
C ASP A 79 19.15 5.77 11.92
N ASP A 80 19.41 6.94 12.51
CA ASP A 80 20.46 7.21 13.50
C ASP A 80 19.91 7.58 14.88
N VAL A 81 18.64 7.27 15.17
CA VAL A 81 18.05 7.54 16.48
C VAL A 81 18.82 6.79 17.57
N PHE A 82 19.11 7.49 18.67
CA PHE A 82 19.92 6.98 19.78
C PHE A 82 21.38 6.63 19.40
N SER A 83 21.90 7.16 18.29
CA SER A 83 23.33 7.05 17.95
C SER A 83 24.25 7.81 18.91
N VAL A 84 23.69 8.79 19.64
CA VAL A 84 24.33 9.54 20.71
C VAL A 84 23.44 9.51 21.97
N GLU A 85 24.02 9.87 23.11
CA GLU A 85 23.27 9.95 24.36
C GLU A 85 22.15 10.99 24.27
N ASN A 86 20.98 10.63 24.78
CA ASN A 86 19.82 11.50 24.77
C ASN A 86 19.98 12.63 25.77
N ASP A 87 19.73 13.86 25.31
CA ASP A 87 19.71 15.05 26.16
C ASP A 87 18.36 15.14 26.90
N VAL A 88 18.20 14.29 27.92
CA VAL A 88 17.00 14.23 28.77
C VAL A 88 17.37 14.22 30.27
N PRO A 89 16.51 14.77 31.16
CA PRO A 89 16.83 14.89 32.59
C PRO A 89 17.01 13.55 33.33
N PHE A 90 16.33 12.50 32.85
CA PHE A 90 16.47 11.12 33.31
C PHE A 90 15.93 10.17 32.21
N PRO A 91 16.33 8.88 32.18
CA PRO A 91 16.04 8.00 31.05
C PRO A 91 14.56 7.75 30.72
N SER A 92 13.65 7.84 31.70
CA SER A 92 12.22 7.54 31.53
C SER A 92 11.35 8.78 31.30
N PHE A 93 11.92 9.84 30.73
CA PHE A 93 11.17 11.06 30.48
C PHE A 93 10.17 10.93 29.31
N LEU A 94 10.50 10.12 28.28
CA LEU A 94 9.71 9.86 27.08
C LEU A 94 9.63 8.36 26.76
#